data_AF-A0A2N7HSM2-F1
#
_entry.id   AF-A0A2N7HSM2-F1
#
_cell.length_a   1.000
_cell.length_b   1.000
_cell.length_c   1.000
_cell.angle_alpha   90.00
_cell.angle_beta   90.00
_cell.angle_gamma   90.00
#
_symmetry.space_group_name_H-M   'P 1'
#
loop_
_entity.id
_entity.type
_entity.pdbx_description
1 polymer ?
#
loop_
_entity_poly.entity_id
_entity_poly.type
_entity_poly.pdbx_seq_one_letter_code
_entity_poly.pdbx_strand_id
1 'polypeptide(L)' 'FKVDIENIDRRKCETSLDTVLAKFPIEEGYQRHVLASDSETRYLKSTDQSIEVLAAIPIFRSLGER' A
#
# COMPACT_ATOMS: atom_id res chain seq x y z
N PHE A 1 -0.14 -20.90 -3.07
CA PHE A 1 -0.72 -20.62 -1.74
C PHE A 1 -0.67 -19.11 -1.47
N LYS A 2 -1.45 -18.62 -0.50
CA LYS A 2 -1.59 -17.19 -0.17
C LYS A 2 -0.86 -16.89 1.15
N VAL A 3 -0.18 -15.75 1.23
CA VAL A 3 0.43 -15.22 2.47
C VAL A 3 0.01 -13.77 2.65
N ASP A 4 -0.40 -13.41 3.88
CA ASP A 4 -0.65 -12.03 4.28
C ASP A 4 0.60 -11.46 4.94
N ILE A 5 1.01 -10.28 4.50
CA ILE A 5 2.21 -9.58 4.96
C ILE A 5 1.79 -8.23 5.51
N GLU A 6 2.24 -7.92 6.72
CA GLU A 6 1.90 -6.69 7.44
C GLU A 6 3.14 -5.84 7.73
N ASN A 7 2.94 -4.55 7.96
CA ASN A 7 3.98 -3.57 8.33
C ASN A 7 5.15 -3.51 7.33
N ILE A 8 4.86 -3.62 6.03
CA ILE A 8 5.80 -3.45 4.93
C ILE A 8 6.29 -2.01 4.94
N ASP A 9 7.47 -1.82 5.52
CA ASP A 9 8.24 -0.57 5.50
C ASP A 9 7.40 0.68 5.76
N ARG A 10 6.70 0.66 6.90
CA ARG A 10 5.75 1.71 7.31
C ARG A 10 6.34 3.12 7.21
N ARG A 11 7.60 3.31 7.61
CA ARG A 11 8.28 4.62 7.55
C ARG A 11 8.37 5.15 6.12
N LYS A 12 8.70 4.28 5.16
CA LYS A 12 8.76 4.65 3.75
C LYS A 12 7.37 4.96 3.20
N CYS A 13 6.34 4.25 3.65
CA CYS A 13 4.95 4.53 3.29
C CYS A 13 4.52 5.93 3.80
N GLU A 14 4.80 6.24 5.06
CA GLU A 14 4.52 7.56 5.68
C GLU A 14 5.27 8.69 4.93
N THR A 15 6.56 8.50 4.63
CA THR A 15 7.37 9.49 3.88
C THR A 15 6.82 9.72 2.46
N SER A 16 6.41 8.64 1.79
CA SER A 16 5.84 8.71 0.44
C SER A 16 4.48 9.41 0.47
N LEU A 17 3.66 9.12 1.49
CA LEU A 17 2.38 9.77 1.69
C LEU A 17 2.56 11.28 1.85
N ASP A 18 3.42 11.73 2.76
CA ASP A 18 3.66 13.17 2.97
C ASP A 18 4.10 13.87 1.67
N THR A 19 4.96 13.21 0.89
CA THR A 19 5.43 13.73 -0.41
C THR A 19 4.29 13.88 -1.42
N VAL A 20 3.37 12.91 -1.47
CA VAL A 20 2.20 12.97 -2.36
C VAL A 20 1.24 14.05 -1.88
N LEU A 21 0.95 14.12 -0.58
CA LEU A 21 0.01 15.10 -0.03
C LEU A 21 0.46 16.54 -0.27
N ALA A 22 1.77 16.80 -0.25
CA ALA A 22 2.34 18.11 -0.59
C ALA A 22 2.16 18.50 -2.07
N LYS A 23 2.07 17.51 -2.98
CA LYS A 23 1.90 17.75 -4.43
C LYS A 23 0.45 17.86 -4.88
N PHE A 24 -0.49 17.38 -4.07
CA PHE A 24 -1.93 17.39 -4.37
C PHE A 24 -2.69 18.14 -3.28
N PRO A 25 -2.42 19.45 -3.07
CA PRO A 25 -3.03 20.21 -1.97
C PRO A 25 -4.56 20.25 -2.09
N ILE A 26 -5.23 20.47 -0.96
CA ILE A 26 -6.68 20.67 -0.94
C ILE A 26 -6.97 22.02 -1.60
N GLU A 27 -7.79 22.00 -2.64
CA GLU A 27 -8.33 23.19 -3.29
C GLU A 27 -9.71 23.52 -2.71
N GLU A 28 -10.10 24.79 -2.73
CA GLU A 28 -11.40 25.23 -2.21
C GLU A 28 -12.54 24.52 -2.95
N GLY A 29 -13.45 23.89 -2.18
CA GLY A 29 -14.56 23.12 -2.71
C GLY A 29 -14.26 21.65 -3.05
N TYR A 30 -13.02 21.19 -2.90
CA TYR A 30 -12.64 19.80 -3.11
C TYR A 30 -12.28 19.08 -1.81
N GLN A 31 -12.65 17.81 -1.70
CA GLN A 31 -12.23 16.91 -0.62
C GLN A 31 -11.29 15.84 -1.17
N ARG A 32 -10.26 15.50 -0.39
CA ARG A 32 -9.29 14.46 -0.74
C ARG A 32 -9.41 13.32 0.26
N HIS A 33 -9.86 12.16 -0.23
CA HIS A 33 -9.82 10.92 0.53
C HIS A 33 -8.51 10.20 0.31
N VAL A 34 -7.85 9.83 1.40
CA VAL A 34 -6.54 9.18 1.37
C VAL A 34 -6.68 7.69 1.68
N LEU A 35 -6.15 6.87 0.78
CA LEU A 35 -5.99 5.43 0.96
C LEU A 35 -4.48 5.14 1.04
N ALA A 36 -4.07 4.40 2.06
CA ALA A 36 -2.67 4.00 2.23
C ALA A 36 -2.59 2.50 2.51
N SER A 37 -1.46 1.89 2.16
CA SER A 37 -1.22 0.47 2.37
C SER A 37 0.22 0.24 2.81
N ASP A 38 0.38 -0.38 3.97
CA ASP A 38 1.62 -0.97 4.47
C ASP A 38 1.47 -2.49 4.65
N SER A 39 0.42 -3.09 4.08
CA SER A 39 0.18 -4.52 4.10
C SER A 39 -0.21 -5.01 2.71
N GLU A 40 0.01 -6.29 2.44
CA GLU A 40 -0.35 -6.87 1.17
C GLU A 40 -0.63 -8.37 1.30
N THR A 41 -1.42 -8.88 0.36
CA THR A 41 -1.54 -10.32 0.12
C THR A 41 -0.60 -10.70 -1.03
N ARG A 42 0.25 -11.71 -0.83
CA ARG A 42 1.03 -12.34 -1.91
C ARG A 42 0.49 -13.71 -2.27
N TYR A 43 0.38 -13.96 -3.58
CA TYR A 43 0.11 -15.28 -4.14
C TYR A 43 1.42 -15.90 -4.58
N LEU A 44 1.74 -17.06 -4.00
CA LEU A 44 3.00 -17.75 -4.20
C LEU A 44 2.78 -19.09 -4.88
N LYS A 45 3.72 -19.46 -5.75
CA LYS A 45 3.81 -20.79 -6.35
C LYS A 45 5.13 -21.42 -5.93
N SER A 46 5.05 -22.62 -5.35
CA SER A 46 6.24 -23.44 -5.15
C SER A 46 6.56 -24.14 -6.46
N THR A 47 7.83 -24.09 -6.85
CA THR A 47 8.40 -24.90 -7.93
C THR A 47 9.40 -25.89 -7.34
N ASP A 48 9.99 -26.74 -8.17
CA ASP A 48 11.00 -27.71 -7.74
C ASP A 48 12.32 -27.04 -7.28
N GLN A 49 12.52 -25.77 -7.61
CA GLN A 49 13.76 -25.02 -7.36
C GLN A 49 13.58 -23.82 -6.42
N SER A 50 12.38 -23.23 -6.35
CA SER A 50 12.17 -21.97 -5.65
C SER A 50 10.70 -21.71 -5.27
N ILE A 51 10.47 -20.59 -4.59
CA ILE A 51 9.15 -20.00 -4.42
C ILE A 51 9.10 -18.74 -5.29
N GLU A 52 8.10 -18.69 -6.17
CA GLU A 52 7.86 -17.56 -7.07
C GLU A 52 6.67 -16.73 -6.60
N VAL A 53 6.78 -15.40 -6.69
CA VAL A 53 5.66 -14.48 -6.45
C VAL A 53 4.87 -14.31 -7.74
N LEU A 54 3.62 -14.75 -7.74
CA LEU A 54 2.71 -14.60 -8.88
C LEU A 54 2.01 -13.24 -8.88
N ALA A 55 1.63 -12.77 -7.69
CA ALA A 55 0.98 -11.47 -7.51
C ALA A 55 1.24 -10.93 -6.10
N ALA A 56 1.31 -9.61 -5.99
CA ALA A 56 1.33 -8.87 -4.74
C ALA A 56 0.23 -7.81 -4.79
N ILE A 57 -0.75 -7.92 -3.88
CA ILE A 57 -1.95 -7.08 -3.87
C ILE A 57 -1.96 -6.27 -2.58
N PRO A 58 -1.74 -4.94 -2.64
CA PRO A 58 -1.82 -4.07 -1.47
C PRO A 58 -3.20 -4.11 -0.84
N ILE A 59 -3.25 -4.07 0.50
CA ILE A 59 -4.48 -3.98 1.26
C ILE A 59 -4.63 -2.53 1.75
N PHE A 60 -5.31 -1.73 0.93
CA PHE A 60 -5.55 -0.33 1.24
C PHE A 60 -6.49 -0.15 2.44
N ARG A 61 -6.09 0.73 3.34
CA ARG A 61 -6.89 1.22 4.46
C ARG A 61 -7.20 2.70 4.23
N SER A 62 -8.42 3.10 4.57
CA SER A 62 -8.78 4.51 4.52
C SER A 62 -8.15 5.25 5.69
N LEU A 63 -7.52 6.39 5.39
CA LEU A 63 -7.07 7.38 6.37
C LEU A 63 -8.03 8.57 6.50
N GLY A 64 -9.20 8.47 5.84
CA GLY A 64 -10.22 9.52 5.84
C GLY A 64 -9.89 10.68 4.90
N GLU A 65 -10.53 11.82 5.18
CA GLU A 65 -10.27 13.08 4.51
C GLU A 65 -9.00 13.73 5.09
N ARG A 66 -8.07 14.10 4.21
CA ARG A 66 -6.76 14.66 4.58
C ARG A 66 -6.28 15.66 3.56
#